data_AF-A0A1M3EIJ4-F1
#
_entry.id   AF-A0A1M3EIJ4-F1
#
_cell.length_a   1.000
_cell.length_b   1.000
_cell.length_c   1.000
_cell.angle_alpha   90.00
_cell.angle_beta   90.00
_cell.angle_gamma   90.00
#
_symmetry.space_group_name_H-M   'P 1'
#
loop_
_entity.id
_entity.type
_entity.pdbx_description
1 polymer ?
#
loop_
_entity_poly.entity_id
_entity_poly.type
_entity_poly.pdbx_seq_one_letter_code
_entity_poly.pdbx_strand_id
1 'polypeptide(L)'
;MDHYGDVIAQHVVVHGQVQGVGFRWWAAREADRLGVTGWVRNRPDGAVEALVEGEPEPVQTMVDELASGPRHAAVSGVDVEDATPTGSTRFVVEP
;
A
#
# COMPACT_ATOMS: atom_id res chain seq x y z
N MET A 1 -4.65 -28.87 6.32
CA MET A 1 -4.88 -28.42 4.92
C MET A 1 -4.49 -26.98 4.92
N ASP A 2 -3.19 -26.76 4.95
CA ASP A 2 -2.59 -25.46 5.18
C ASP A 2 -2.62 -24.76 3.83
N HIS A 3 -3.63 -23.90 3.63
CA HIS A 3 -3.55 -22.85 2.64
C HIS A 3 -2.51 -21.84 3.13
N TYR A 4 -1.24 -22.24 3.14
CA TYR A 4 -0.15 -21.26 3.12
C TYR A 4 -0.07 -20.84 1.65
N GLY A 5 -1.03 -20.03 1.20
CA GLY A 5 -0.78 -19.19 0.04
C GLY A 5 0.45 -18.38 0.39
N ASP A 6 1.50 -18.46 -0.44
CA ASP A 6 2.75 -17.77 -0.15
C ASP A 6 2.44 -16.29 0.13
N VAL A 7 2.77 -15.84 1.34
CA VAL A 7 2.69 -14.42 1.68
C VAL A 7 3.68 -13.71 0.78
N ILE A 8 3.19 -12.72 0.04
CA ILE A 8 4.03 -11.84 -0.78
C ILE A 8 4.08 -10.46 -0.14
N ALA A 9 5.08 -9.69 -0.51
CA ALA A 9 5.11 -8.27 -0.24
C ALA A 9 5.43 -7.48 -1.52
N GLN A 10 4.81 -6.32 -1.65
CA GLN A 10 5.05 -5.37 -2.73
C GLN A 10 5.43 -4.03 -2.13
N HIS A 11 6.53 -3.45 -2.61
CA HIS A 11 6.92 -2.08 -2.34
C HIS A 11 6.35 -1.18 -3.44
N VAL A 12 5.64 -0.14 -3.04
CA VAL A 12 4.85 0.70 -3.93
C VAL A 12 5.23 2.16 -3.72
N VAL A 13 5.54 2.85 -4.81
CA VAL A 13 5.77 4.31 -4.81
C VAL A 13 4.72 4.97 -5.71
N VAL A 14 3.86 5.78 -5.11
CA VAL A 14 2.79 6.50 -5.79
C VAL A 14 3.20 7.96 -5.99
N HIS A 15 3.17 8.41 -7.25
CA HIS A 15 3.53 9.76 -7.66
C HIS A 15 2.30 10.60 -8.00
N GLY A 16 2.41 11.91 -7.85
CA GLY A 16 1.38 12.87 -8.27
C GLY A 16 0.97 13.84 -7.16
N GLN A 17 -0.28 14.33 -7.21
CA GLN A 17 -0.87 15.12 -6.13
C GLN A 17 -1.46 14.19 -5.07
N VAL A 18 -0.57 13.58 -4.28
CA VAL A 18 -0.91 12.48 -3.35
C VAL A 18 -0.65 12.82 -1.88
N GLN A 19 -0.10 13.99 -1.57
CA GLN A 19 0.05 14.50 -0.20
C GLN A 19 -0.98 15.59 0.11
N GLY A 20 -1.31 15.76 1.39
CA GLY A 20 -2.34 16.73 1.82
C GLY A 20 -3.79 16.32 1.52
N VAL A 21 -4.00 15.14 0.91
CA VAL A 21 -5.31 14.63 0.47
C VAL A 21 -5.84 13.48 1.34
N GLY A 22 -5.20 13.23 2.48
CA GLY A 22 -5.57 12.13 3.38
C GLY A 22 -5.15 10.73 2.90
N PHE A 23 -4.24 10.64 1.93
CA PHE A 23 -3.84 9.39 1.27
C PHE A 23 -3.43 8.29 2.25
N ARG A 24 -2.51 8.58 3.18
CA ARG A 24 -2.02 7.60 4.16
C ARG A 24 -3.15 6.98 5.01
N TRP A 25 -4.08 7.82 5.49
CA TRP A 25 -5.21 7.36 6.30
C TRP A 25 -6.23 6.58 5.47
N TRP A 26 -6.45 6.98 4.22
CA TRP A 26 -7.27 6.24 3.28
C TRP A 26 -6.66 4.86 2.99
N ALA A 27 -5.36 4.79 2.70
CA ALA A 27 -4.64 3.54 2.47
C ALA A 27 -4.71 2.60 3.68
N ALA A 28 -4.58 3.11 4.90
CA ALA A 28 -4.72 2.28 6.10
C ALA A 28 -6.13 1.68 6.26
N ARG A 29 -7.19 2.41 5.87
CA ARG A 29 -8.56 1.88 5.87
C ARG A 29 -8.77 0.83 4.79
N GLU A 30 -8.13 1.02 3.64
CA GLU A 30 -8.21 0.08 2.52
C GLU A 30 -7.46 -1.22 2.84
N ALA A 31 -6.29 -1.10 3.47
CA ALA A 31 -5.55 -2.24 3.97
C ALA A 31 -6.37 -3.09 4.96
N ASP A 32 -7.08 -2.44 5.89
CA ASP A 32 -8.00 -3.10 6.83
C ASP A 32 -9.15 -3.81 6.09
N ARG A 33 -9.76 -3.16 5.09
CA ARG A 33 -10.82 -3.73 4.26
C ARG A 33 -10.37 -4.97 3.50
N LEU A 34 -9.13 -4.98 3.01
CA LEU A 34 -8.55 -6.04 2.20
C LEU A 34 -7.84 -7.12 3.04
N GLY A 35 -7.63 -6.89 4.34
CA GLY A 35 -6.92 -7.82 5.21
C GLY A 35 -5.41 -7.90 4.94
N VAL A 36 -4.80 -6.83 4.43
CA VAL A 36 -3.34 -6.74 4.18
C VAL A 36 -2.64 -5.94 5.28
N THR A 37 -1.33 -6.16 5.41
CA THR A 37 -0.48 -5.57 6.45
C THR A 37 0.69 -4.80 5.83
N GLY A 38 1.49 -4.12 6.66
CA GLY A 38 2.65 -3.35 6.20
C GLY A 38 2.59 -1.90 6.66
N TRP A 39 2.97 -0.95 5.80
CA TRP A 39 3.03 0.46 6.16
C TRP A 39 2.82 1.40 4.99
N VAL A 40 2.51 2.66 5.29
CA VAL A 40 2.45 3.76 4.33
C VAL A 40 3.03 5.04 4.92
N ARG A 41 3.80 5.80 4.14
CA ARG A 41 4.41 7.07 4.55
C ARG A 41 4.45 8.10 3.42
N ASN A 42 4.67 9.35 3.79
CA ASN A 42 4.96 10.40 2.83
C ASN A 42 6.47 10.48 2.60
N ARG A 43 6.90 10.54 1.34
CA ARG A 43 8.29 10.83 1.01
C ARG A 43 8.55 12.34 0.95
N PRO A 44 9.77 12.79 1.26
CA PRO A 44 10.13 14.22 1.22
C PRO A 44 10.11 14.80 -0.21
N ASP A 45 10.16 13.96 -1.25
CA ASP A 45 10.06 14.35 -2.65
C ASP A 45 8.62 14.54 -3.16
N GLY A 46 7.62 14.36 -2.28
CA GLY A 46 6.21 14.55 -2.62
C GLY A 46 5.45 13.27 -2.95
N ALA A 47 6.12 12.12 -3.11
CA ALA A 47 5.47 10.83 -3.35
C ALA A 47 4.87 10.24 -2.05
N VAL A 48 4.01 9.23 -2.21
CA VAL A 48 3.60 8.32 -1.14
C VAL A 48 4.30 6.99 -1.36
N GLU A 49 4.80 6.38 -0.29
CA GLU A 49 5.49 5.09 -0.33
C GLU A 49 4.78 4.13 0.60
N ALA A 50 4.62 2.88 0.16
CA ALA A 50 3.99 1.83 0.95
C ALA A 50 4.73 0.50 0.80
N LEU A 51 4.65 -0.32 1.83
CA LEU A 51 4.91 -1.75 1.76
C LEU A 51 3.59 -2.45 2.09
N VAL A 52 3.16 -3.36 1.22
CA VAL A 52 1.93 -4.13 1.39
C VAL A 52 2.28 -5.60 1.44
N GLU A 53 1.84 -6.30 2.47
CA GLU A 53 2.14 -7.71 2.73
C GLU A 53 0.85 -8.50 3.01
N GLY A 54 0.71 -9.67 2.39
CA GLY A 54 -0.47 -10.53 2.55
C GLY A 54 -0.55 -11.64 1.50
N GLU A 55 -1.73 -12.23 1.35
CA GLU A 55 -2.00 -13.16 0.26
C GLU A 55 -1.92 -12.43 -1.11
N PRO A 56 -1.54 -13.13 -2.19
CA PRO A 56 -1.28 -12.48 -3.48
C PRO A 56 -2.44 -11.64 -4.04
N GLU A 57 -3.68 -12.11 -3.92
CA GLU A 57 -4.85 -11.44 -4.50
C GLU A 57 -5.26 -10.17 -3.73
N PRO A 58 -5.33 -10.17 -2.38
CA PRO A 58 -5.45 -8.94 -1.60
C PRO A 58 -4.33 -7.93 -1.81
N VAL A 59 -3.08 -8.39 -1.92
CA VAL A 59 -1.92 -7.51 -2.17
C VAL A 59 -2.06 -6.85 -3.54
N GLN A 60 -2.36 -7.61 -4.59
CA GLN A 60 -2.57 -7.05 -5.93
C GLN A 60 -3.73 -6.05 -5.94
N THR A 61 -4.85 -6.38 -5.27
CA THR A 61 -5.99 -5.46 -5.15
C THR A 61 -5.59 -4.16 -4.45
N MET A 62 -4.80 -4.23 -3.38
CA MET A 62 -4.31 -3.05 -2.67
C MET A 62 -3.40 -2.19 -3.57
N VAL A 63 -2.54 -2.81 -4.38
CA VAL A 63 -1.69 -2.09 -5.35
C VAL A 63 -2.56 -1.33 -6.36
N ASP A 64 -3.63 -1.95 -6.87
CA ASP A 64 -4.55 -1.32 -7.82
C ASP A 64 -5.33 -0.15 -7.18
N GLU A 65 -5.75 -0.32 -5.93
CA GLU A 65 -6.37 0.76 -5.14
C GLU A 65 -5.39 1.93 -4.94
N LEU A 66 -4.13 1.65 -4.56
CA LEU A 66 -3.09 2.67 -4.41
C LEU A 66 -2.83 3.44 -5.72
N ALA A 67 -2.98 2.79 -6.88
CA ALA A 67 -2.89 3.44 -8.18
C ALA A 67 -4.06 4.38 -8.50
N SER A 68 -5.22 4.19 -7.85
CA SER A 68 -6.37 5.10 -7.97
C SER A 68 -6.33 6.20 -6.92
N GLY A 69 -5.99 5.85 -5.67
CA GLY A 69 -5.96 6.76 -4.53
C GLY A 69 -7.34 7.26 -4.08
N PRO A 70 -7.41 8.08 -3.02
CA PRO A 70 -8.65 8.68 -2.55
C PRO A 70 -9.21 9.67 -3.57
N ARG A 71 -10.52 9.98 -3.49
CA ARG A 71 -11.26 10.91 -4.39
C ARG A 71 -10.55 12.25 -4.70
N HIS A 72 -9.75 12.77 -3.77
CA HIS A 72 -9.08 14.06 -3.89
C HIS A 72 -7.62 13.96 -4.33
N ALA A 73 -7.08 12.74 -4.49
CA ALA A 73 -5.76 12.53 -5.06
C ALA A 73 -5.81 12.61 -6.59
N ALA A 74 -4.67 12.98 -7.19
CA ALA A 74 -4.43 12.80 -8.62
C ALA A 74 -3.11 12.03 -8.78
N VAL A 75 -3.22 10.72 -8.97
CA VAL A 75 -2.07 9.83 -9.22
C VAL A 75 -1.58 10.03 -10.65
N SER A 76 -0.29 10.26 -10.82
CA SER A 76 0.36 10.41 -12.13
C SER A 76 1.21 9.21 -12.54
N GLY A 77 1.50 8.30 -11.61
CA GLY A 77 2.27 7.09 -11.85
C GLY A 77 2.46 6.28 -10.58
N VAL A 78 2.71 4.98 -10.75
CA VAL A 78 3.01 4.05 -9.66
C VAL A 78 4.17 3.17 -10.07
N ASP A 79 5.17 3.08 -9.22
CA ASP A 79 6.23 2.07 -9.31
C ASP A 79 5.92 0.95 -8.32
N VAL A 80 6.08 -0.30 -8.77
CA VAL A 80 5.80 -1.51 -7.97
C VAL A 80 6.99 -2.45 -8.09
N GLU A 81 7.50 -2.89 -6.95
CA GLU A 81 8.61 -3.83 -6.87
C GLU A 81 8.29 -4.97 -5.90
N ASP A 82 8.67 -6.20 -6.28
CA ASP A 82 8.62 -7.34 -5.38
C ASP A 82 9.49 -7.08 -4.14
N ALA A 83 8.94 -7.32 -2.96
CA ALA A 83 9.63 -7.15 -1.69
C ALA A 83 9.62 -8.46 -0.88
N THR A 84 10.54 -8.55 0.09
CA THR A 84 10.51 -9.65 1.05
C THR A 84 9.48 -9.35 2.14
N PRO A 85 8.55 -10.28 2.44
CA PRO A 85 7.64 -10.15 3.57
C PRO A 85 8.39 -9.88 4.88
N THR A 86 7.87 -8.93 5.66
CA THR A 86 8.47 -8.51 6.93
C THR A 86 7.92 -9.26 8.13
N GLY A 87 6.82 -10.00 7.96
CA GLY A 87 6.06 -10.58 9.06
C GLY A 87 5.21 -9.54 9.78
N SER A 88 4.83 -8.45 9.10
CA SER A 88 3.98 -7.42 9.68
C SER A 88 2.62 -7.99 10.06
N THR A 89 2.11 -7.62 11.25
CA THR A 89 0.80 -8.10 11.75
C THR A 89 -0.30 -7.06 11.66
N ARG A 90 0.04 -5.85 11.20
CA ARG A 90 -0.88 -4.72 11.05
C ARG A 90 -0.41 -3.80 9.92
N PHE A 91 -1.32 -2.98 9.43
CA PHE A 91 -0.98 -1.87 8.54
C PHE A 91 -0.82 -0.58 9.34
N VAL A 92 0.31 0.13 9.20
CA VAL A 92 0.58 1.36 9.97
C VAL A 92 0.81 2.59 9.08
N VAL A 93 0.37 3.75 9.57
CA VAL A 93 0.74 5.04 9.00
C VAL A 93 2.04 5.50 9.67
N GLU A 94 3.11 5.48 8.90
CA GLU A 94 4.42 5.98 9.32
C GLU A 94 4.53 7.49 9.10
N PRO A 95 5.44 8.18 9.84
CA PRO A 95 5.63 9.64 9.79
C PRO A 95 5.79 10.20 8.38
#